data_AF-A0A1C4GAY3-F1
#
_entry.id   AF-A0A1C4GAY3-F1
#
_cell.length_a   1.000
_cell.length_b   1.000
_cell.length_c   1.000
_cell.angle_alpha   90.00
_cell.angle_beta   90.00
_cell.angle_gamma   90.00
#
_symmetry.space_group_name_H-M   'P 1'
#
loop_
_entity.id
_entity.type
_entity.pdbx_description
1 polymer ?
#
loop_
_entity_poly.entity_id
_entity_poly.type
_entity_poly.pdbx_seq_one_letter_code
_entity_poly.pdbx_strand_id
1 'polypeptide(L)'
;MPWRIIRGEESYASRFIGLMCEKEPQLKIAQQLALDFYRILKTKNKPQLSRWFSHVSESGPVELQRVAAGMEADAAAICEAITSKWSNGVVEGHVNRLKMLNRDALP
;
A
#
# COMPACT_ATOMS: atom_id res chain seq x y z
N MET A 1 -21.53 3.45 -8.87
CA MET A 1 -20.49 3.42 -7.81
C MET A 1 -20.40 2.02 -7.22
N PRO A 2 -19.61 1.06 -7.75
CA PRO A 2 -19.55 -0.26 -7.17
C PRO A 2 -18.23 -0.42 -6.41
N TRP A 3 -18.11 0.28 -5.28
CA TRP A 3 -17.21 -0.14 -4.19
C TRP A 3 -18.08 -0.79 -3.08
N ARG A 4 -19.31 -1.19 -3.48
CA ARG A 4 -20.38 -1.70 -2.62
C ARG A 4 -20.53 -3.22 -2.78
N ILE A 5 -19.39 -3.88 -2.90
CA ILE A 5 -19.20 -5.30 -2.67
C ILE A 5 -17.88 -5.29 -1.90
N ILE A 6 -17.91 -5.27 -0.57
CA ILE A 6 -17.26 -6.29 0.25
C ILE A 6 -17.65 -5.93 1.69
N ARG A 7 -18.83 -6.35 2.14
CA ARG A 7 -19.09 -6.51 3.59
C ARG A 7 -19.34 -7.97 3.94
N GLY A 8 -19.51 -8.85 2.95
CA GLY A 8 -19.49 -10.32 3.07
C GLY A 8 -18.25 -11.00 2.47
N GLU A 9 -17.42 -10.27 1.70
CA GLU A 9 -16.23 -10.80 1.01
C GLU A 9 -14.94 -10.74 1.85
N GLU A 10 -14.92 -10.05 3.02
CA GLU A 10 -13.73 -10.01 3.89
C GLU A 10 -13.28 -11.42 4.28
N SER A 11 -14.21 -12.36 4.45
CA SER A 11 -13.90 -13.75 4.75
C SER A 11 -13.31 -14.51 3.56
N TYR A 12 -13.84 -14.30 2.36
CA TYR A 12 -13.35 -14.97 1.14
C TYR A 12 -11.99 -14.42 0.73
N ALA A 13 -11.83 -13.10 0.67
CA ALA A 13 -10.57 -12.46 0.31
C ALA A 13 -9.45 -12.86 1.29
N SER A 14 -9.74 -12.87 2.59
CA SER A 14 -8.75 -13.29 3.61
C SER A 14 -8.36 -14.75 3.46
N ARG A 15 -9.33 -15.65 3.20
CA ARG A 15 -9.04 -17.08 2.95
C ARG A 15 -8.23 -17.27 1.67
N PHE A 16 -8.59 -16.58 0.60
CA PHE A 16 -7.89 -16.65 -0.68
C PHE A 16 -6.45 -16.17 -0.54
N ILE A 17 -6.23 -15.01 0.08
CA ILE A 17 -4.88 -14.49 0.33
C ILE A 17 -4.10 -15.48 1.22
N GLY A 18 -4.72 -16.04 2.26
CA GLY A 18 -4.11 -17.07 3.11
C GLY A 18 -3.62 -18.28 2.32
N LEU A 19 -4.48 -18.85 1.46
CA LEU A 19 -4.14 -19.96 0.58
C LEU A 19 -3.00 -19.62 -0.38
N MET A 20 -3.02 -18.41 -0.97
CA MET A 20 -1.94 -17.98 -1.88
C MET A 20 -0.61 -17.83 -1.14
N CYS A 21 -0.61 -17.30 0.09
CA CYS A 21 0.58 -17.20 0.93
C CYS A 21 1.11 -18.56 1.41
N GLU A 22 0.26 -19.59 1.52
CA GLU A 22 0.68 -20.97 1.80
C GLU A 22 1.36 -21.61 0.58
N LYS A 23 0.87 -21.31 -0.62
CA LYS A 23 1.38 -21.88 -1.87
C LYS A 23 2.65 -21.20 -2.37
N GLU A 24 2.77 -19.89 -2.17
CA GLU A 24 3.90 -19.10 -2.64
C GLU A 24 4.53 -18.30 -1.49
N PRO A 25 5.71 -18.71 -1.00
CA PRO A 25 6.40 -18.03 0.09
C PRO A 25 6.71 -16.55 -0.22
N GLN A 26 6.97 -16.19 -1.48
CA GLN A 26 7.22 -14.80 -1.85
C GLN A 26 5.98 -13.91 -1.61
N LEU A 27 4.77 -14.43 -1.81
CA LEU A 27 3.53 -13.69 -1.53
C LEU A 27 3.35 -13.47 -0.02
N LYS A 28 3.75 -14.45 0.80
CA LYS A 28 3.74 -14.30 2.26
C LYS A 28 4.67 -13.20 2.73
N ILE A 29 5.87 -13.12 2.16
CA ILE A 29 6.83 -12.06 2.48
C ILE A 29 6.29 -10.70 2.02
N ALA A 30 5.75 -10.61 0.79
CA ALA A 30 5.13 -9.39 0.27
C ALA A 30 3.98 -8.91 1.16
N GLN A 31 3.10 -9.82 1.59
CA GLN A 31 2.01 -9.51 2.51
C GLN A 31 2.52 -8.97 3.84
N GLN A 32 3.51 -9.63 4.44
CA GLN A 32 4.10 -9.21 5.71
C GLN A 32 4.72 -7.81 5.61
N LEU A 33 5.52 -7.57 4.57
CA LEU A 33 6.13 -6.26 4.31
C LEU A 33 5.08 -5.17 4.12
N ALA A 34 4.00 -5.44 3.39
CA ALA A 34 2.90 -4.48 3.20
C ALA A 34 2.16 -4.17 4.51
N LEU A 35 1.89 -5.18 5.34
CA LEU A 35 1.23 -5.01 6.64
C LEU A 35 2.11 -4.25 7.63
N ASP A 36 3.42 -4.50 7.62
CA ASP A 36 4.37 -3.78 8.47
C ASP A 36 4.47 -2.31 8.05
N PHE A 37 4.52 -2.03 6.75
CA PHE A 37 4.45 -0.66 6.23
C PHE A 37 3.16 0.05 6.66
N TYR A 38 2.00 -0.60 6.50
CA TYR A 38 0.72 -0.04 6.93
C TYR A 38 0.71 0.26 8.44
N ARG A 39 1.31 -0.62 9.27
CA ARG A 39 1.44 -0.38 10.71
C ARG A 39 2.30 0.85 10.99
N ILE A 40 3.39 1.05 10.25
CA ILE A 40 4.25 2.25 10.36
C ILE A 40 3.45 3.52 10.04
N LEU A 41 2.69 3.52 8.93
CA LEU A 41 1.85 4.65 8.55
C LEU A 41 0.79 4.97 9.62
N LYS A 42 0.12 3.94 10.15
CA LYS A 42 -0.94 4.10 11.16
C LYS A 42 -0.41 4.60 12.51
N THR A 43 0.76 4.12 12.92
CA THR A 43 1.39 4.49 14.19
C THR A 43 2.26 5.75 14.11
N LYS A 44 2.47 6.27 12.89
CA LYS A 44 3.36 7.40 12.59
C LYS A 44 4.80 7.21 13.07
N ASN A 45 5.29 5.96 13.09
CA ASN A 45 6.58 5.60 13.66
C ASN A 45 7.73 5.81 12.65
N LYS A 46 8.24 7.05 12.54
CA LYS A 46 9.33 7.40 11.59
C LYS A 46 10.57 6.49 11.71
N PRO A 47 11.10 6.18 12.92
CA PRO A 47 12.28 5.32 13.05
C PRO A 47 12.10 3.90 12.49
N GLN A 48 10.87 3.39 12.41
CA GLN A 48 10.62 2.07 11.82
C GLN A 48 10.67 2.09 10.29
N LEU A 49 10.55 3.25 9.64
CA LEU A 49 10.53 3.35 8.18
C LEU A 49 11.88 2.96 7.56
N SER A 50 13.00 3.41 8.13
CA SER A 50 14.34 3.02 7.66
C SER A 50 14.58 1.53 7.80
N ARG A 51 14.19 0.95 8.95
CA ARG A 51 14.28 -0.50 9.18
C ARG A 51 13.41 -1.29 8.19
N TRP A 52 12.26 -0.75 7.82
CA TRP A 52 11.40 -1.35 6.81
C TRP A 52 12.07 -1.37 5.43
N PHE A 53 12.70 -0.28 4.99
CA PHE A 53 13.46 -0.26 3.73
C PHE A 53 14.55 -1.33 3.69
N SER A 54 15.35 -1.46 4.76
CA SER A 54 16.37 -2.51 4.86
C SER A 54 15.75 -3.91 4.76
N HIS A 55 14.64 -4.15 5.47
CA HIS A 55 13.96 -5.44 5.46
C HIS A 55 13.38 -5.81 4.07
N VAL A 56 12.84 -4.82 3.34
CA VAL A 56 12.38 -5.04 1.96
C VAL A 56 13.55 -5.34 1.03
N SER A 57 14.68 -4.62 1.19
CA SER A 57 15.89 -4.86 0.39
C SER A 57 16.45 -6.28 0.56
N GLU A 58 16.41 -6.81 1.78
CA GLU A 58 16.95 -8.14 2.09
C GLU A 58 16.02 -9.30 1.71
N SER A 59 14.72 -9.15 1.94
CA SER A 59 13.76 -10.27 1.87
C SER A 59 12.62 -10.08 0.86
N GLY A 60 12.39 -8.85 0.41
CA GLY A 60 11.28 -8.51 -0.46
C GLY A 60 11.43 -9.06 -1.88
N PRO A 61 10.33 -9.34 -2.59
CA PRO A 61 10.35 -9.55 -4.03
C PRO A 61 10.95 -8.36 -4.78
N VAL A 62 11.61 -8.61 -5.91
CA VAL A 62 12.31 -7.59 -6.72
C VAL A 62 11.43 -6.38 -7.04
N GLU A 63 10.14 -6.59 -7.34
CA GLU A 63 9.23 -5.48 -7.63
C GLU A 63 8.96 -4.61 -6.39
N LEU A 64 8.86 -5.21 -5.20
CA LEU A 64 8.73 -4.45 -3.96
C LEU A 64 10.02 -3.74 -3.57
N GLN A 65 11.18 -4.33 -3.86
CA GLN A 65 12.48 -3.67 -3.67
C GLN A 65 12.61 -2.40 -4.52
N ARG A 66 12.21 -2.46 -5.81
CA ARG A 66 12.23 -1.28 -6.69
C ARG A 66 11.32 -0.16 -6.19
N VAL A 67 10.12 -0.52 -5.75
CA VAL A 67 9.19 0.44 -5.14
C VAL A 67 9.78 1.05 -3.87
N ALA A 68 10.31 0.21 -2.98
CA ALA A 68 10.93 0.64 -1.73
C ALA A 68 12.13 1.56 -1.97
N ALA A 69 12.97 1.29 -2.96
CA ALA A 69 14.11 2.14 -3.31
C ALA A 69 13.65 3.53 -3.78
N GLY A 70 12.61 3.61 -4.60
CA GLY A 70 12.01 4.91 -4.99
C GLY A 70 11.43 5.66 -3.79
N MET A 71 10.76 4.94 -2.90
CA MET A 71 10.22 5.52 -1.67
C MET A 71 11.33 5.98 -0.70
N GLU A 72 12.43 5.25 -0.62
CA GLU A 72 13.58 5.59 0.23
C GLU A 72 14.28 6.86 -0.27
N ALA A 73 14.40 7.05 -1.59
CA ALA A 73 14.91 8.28 -2.17
C ALA A 73 14.06 9.51 -1.77
N ASP A 74 12.74 9.32 -1.63
CA ASP A 74 11.78 10.35 -1.19
C ASP A 74 11.43 10.24 0.31
N ALA A 75 12.28 9.60 1.13
CA ALA A 75 11.96 9.28 2.53
C ALA A 75 11.59 10.52 3.36
N ALA A 76 12.18 11.69 3.08
CA ALA A 76 11.85 12.94 3.75
C ALA A 76 10.38 13.35 3.50
N ALA A 77 9.93 13.29 2.24
CA ALA A 77 8.55 13.59 1.87
C ALA A 77 7.57 12.59 2.49
N ILE A 78 7.93 11.30 2.51
CA ILE A 78 7.12 10.25 3.13
C ILE A 78 7.03 10.46 4.64
N CYS A 79 8.14 10.80 5.31
CA CYS A 79 8.15 11.08 6.74
C CYS A 79 7.22 12.25 7.10
N GLU A 80 7.22 13.31 6.29
CA GLU A 80 6.32 14.44 6.47
C GLU A 80 4.86 14.09 6.16
N ALA A 81 4.60 13.29 5.12
CA ALA A 81 3.27 12.78 4.82
C ALA A 81 2.70 11.93 5.97
N ILE A 82 3.55 11.13 6.64
CA ILE A 82 3.17 10.34 7.80
C ILE A 82 2.80 11.23 9.00
N THR A 83 3.57 12.29 9.28
CA THR A 83 3.29 13.16 10.43
C THR A 83 2.23 14.22 10.19
N SER A 84 2.01 14.60 8.93
CA SER A 84 1.05 15.64 8.56
C SER A 84 -0.34 15.38 9.16
N LYS A 85 -1.00 16.47 9.55
CA LYS A 85 -2.41 16.47 9.95
C LYS A 85 -3.35 16.56 8.74
N TRP A 86 -2.81 16.97 7.59
CA TRP A 86 -3.54 17.15 6.35
C TRP A 86 -3.29 15.97 5.43
N SER A 87 -4.37 15.40 4.88
CA SER A 87 -4.28 14.39 3.83
C SER A 87 -4.88 14.93 2.53
N ASN A 88 -4.21 14.66 1.42
CA ASN A 88 -4.75 14.98 0.09
C ASN A 88 -5.77 13.93 -0.38
N GLY A 89 -6.16 12.96 0.45
CA GLY A 89 -6.97 11.82 0.03
C GLY A 89 -8.35 12.19 -0.51
N VAL A 90 -9.01 13.21 0.06
CA VAL A 90 -10.32 13.69 -0.43
C VAL A 90 -10.15 14.38 -1.79
N VAL A 91 -9.12 15.22 -1.93
CA VAL A 91 -8.82 15.94 -3.17
C VAL A 91 -8.48 14.95 -4.29
N GLU A 92 -7.59 14.00 -4.02
CA GLU A 92 -7.24 12.93 -4.97
C GLU A 92 -8.46 12.06 -5.32
N GLY A 93 -9.36 11.80 -4.36
CA GLY A 93 -10.61 11.10 -4.62
C GLY A 93 -11.51 11.85 -5.62
N HIS A 94 -11.64 13.17 -5.46
CA HIS A 94 -12.38 14.00 -6.41
C HIS A 94 -11.70 14.05 -7.79
N VAL A 95 -10.39 14.24 -7.83
CA VAL A 95 -9.60 14.24 -9.07
C VAL A 95 -9.74 12.90 -9.79
N ASN A 96 -9.65 11.78 -9.08
CA ASN A 96 -9.78 10.46 -9.66
C ASN A 96 -11.20 10.23 -10.22
N ARG A 97 -12.24 10.66 -9.50
CA ARG A 97 -13.62 10.60 -10.00
C ARG A 97 -13.78 11.38 -11.30
N LEU A 98 -13.22 12.58 -11.39
CA LEU A 98 -13.26 13.39 -12.63
C LEU A 98 -12.48 12.72 -13.77
N LYS A 99 -11.29 12.18 -13.48
CA LYS A 99 -10.49 11.43 -14.46
C LYS A 99 -11.25 10.22 -15.01
N MET A 100 -11.99 9.48 -14.17
CA MET A 100 -12.79 8.35 -14.64
C MET A 100 -13.96 8.79 -15.52
N LEU A 101 -14.71 9.83 -15.12
CA LEU A 101 -15.81 10.36 -15.93
C LEU A 101 -15.36 10.79 -17.33
N ASN A 102 -14.17 11.40 -17.42
CA ASN A 102 -13.60 11.79 -18.71
C ASN A 102 -13.12 10.60 -19.56
N ARG A 103 -12.70 9.49 -18.93
CA ARG A 103 -12.27 8.27 -19.64
C ARG A 103 -13.47 7.50 -20.19
N ASP A 104 -14.58 7.47 -19.46
CA ASP A 104 -15.83 6.81 -19.90
C ASP A 104 -16.62 7.65 -20.92
N ALA A 105 -16.31 8.95 -21.03
CA ALA A 105 -16.94 9.88 -21.95
C ALA A 105 -16.24 10.01 -23.32
N LEU A 106 -15.07 9.37 -23.52
CA LEU A 106 -14.43 9.26 -24.83
C LEU A 106 -14.94 7.99 -25.56
N PRO A 107 -15.50 8.10 -26.77
CA PRO A 107 -15.86 6.95 -27.61
C PRO A 107 -14.64 6.16 -28.11
#